data_AF-A0A2V6QEJ7-F1
#
_entry.id   AF-A0A2V6QEJ7-F1
#
_cell.length_a   1.000
_cell.length_b   1.000
_cell.length_c   1.000
_cell.angle_alpha   90.00
_cell.angle_beta   90.00
_cell.angle_gamma   90.00
#
_symmetry.space_group_name_H-M   'P 1'
#
loop_
_entity.id
_entity.type
_entity.pdbx_description
1 polymer ?
#
loop_
_entity_poly.entity_id
_entity_poly.type
_entity_poly.pdbx_seq_one_letter_code
_entity_poly.pdbx_strand_id
1 'polypeptide(L)'
;MDRYDTKQYRELYASTQAAVDAMKAGRPLPDDTVLTLVQYKAQVDAAGAPVRGANGRFVKGDLVGFTVMEKRAGWGTEYPAEWRNGDWEYAAFNPAGVLNDKVGAAAASAAPRSDVSIMGFAFGPNKVTVDAGKPVTWVNGDESPHQIAITSTKARSPILIKGQSHAMTFASAGTYEYMCGLHPNMKGTVEVR
;
A
#
# COMPACT_ATOMS: atom_id res chain seq x y z
N MET A 1 -6.68 1.88 -10.76
CA MET A 1 -7.30 1.73 -9.43
C MET A 1 -8.30 2.86 -9.24
N ASP A 2 -9.53 2.52 -8.84
CA ASP A 2 -10.55 3.51 -8.51
C ASP A 2 -10.42 3.91 -7.04
N ARG A 3 -10.53 5.21 -6.75
CA ARG A 3 -10.48 5.77 -5.39
C ARG A 3 -11.82 6.44 -5.09
N TYR A 4 -12.60 5.80 -4.24
CA TYR A 4 -13.97 6.23 -3.92
C TYR A 4 -13.99 7.48 -3.04
N ASP A 5 -13.06 7.59 -2.10
CA ASP A 5 -12.87 8.72 -1.16
C ASP A 5 -12.63 10.05 -1.88
N THR A 6 -11.79 10.01 -2.91
CA THR A 6 -11.33 11.19 -3.65
C THR A 6 -11.96 11.29 -5.05
N LYS A 7 -12.82 10.34 -5.42
CA LYS A 7 -13.43 10.21 -6.75
C LYS A 7 -12.38 10.30 -7.87
N GLN A 8 -11.33 9.48 -7.76
CA GLN A 8 -10.23 9.45 -8.72
C GLN A 8 -10.11 8.11 -9.44
N TYR A 9 -9.68 8.15 -10.69
CA TYR A 9 -9.18 7.01 -11.45
C TYR A 9 -7.66 7.11 -11.53
N ARG A 10 -6.93 6.08 -11.11
CA ARG A 10 -5.46 6.09 -11.08
C ARG A 10 -4.86 4.97 -11.92
N GLU A 11 -3.78 5.28 -12.61
CA GLU A 11 -2.97 4.30 -13.36
C GLU A 11 -1.58 4.26 -12.77
N LEU A 12 -1.04 3.06 -12.61
CA LEU A 12 0.32 2.84 -12.13
C LEU A 12 1.13 2.20 -13.25
N TYR A 13 2.19 2.88 -13.66
CA TYR A 13 3.16 2.40 -14.65
C TYR A 13 4.47 2.07 -13.94
N ALA A 14 5.21 1.10 -14.46
CA ALA A 14 6.55 0.78 -14.02
C ALA A 14 7.52 0.89 -15.19
N SER A 15 8.73 1.38 -14.95
CA SER A 15 9.73 1.63 -15.99
C SER A 15 10.29 0.36 -16.64
N THR A 16 10.20 -0.79 -15.97
CA THR A 16 10.78 -2.05 -16.46
C THR A 16 9.84 -3.23 -16.27
N GLN A 17 9.97 -4.23 -17.16
CA GLN A 17 9.25 -5.49 -17.02
C GLN A 17 9.67 -6.25 -15.75
N ALA A 18 10.94 -6.15 -15.35
CA ALA A 18 11.43 -6.74 -14.11
C ALA A 18 10.70 -6.19 -12.87
N ALA A 19 10.43 -4.88 -12.83
CA ALA A 19 9.62 -4.28 -11.78
C ALA A 19 8.17 -4.78 -11.82
N VAL A 20 7.56 -4.88 -13.01
CA VAL A 20 6.21 -5.45 -13.19
C VAL A 20 6.14 -6.88 -12.67
N ASP A 21 7.11 -7.72 -13.01
CA ASP A 21 7.16 -9.12 -12.61
C ASP A 21 7.40 -9.27 -11.11
N ALA A 22 8.26 -8.43 -10.52
CA ALA A 22 8.48 -8.37 -9.08
C ALA A 22 7.20 -7.98 -8.34
N MET A 23 6.48 -6.94 -8.78
CA MET A 23 5.20 -6.55 -8.18
C MET A 23 4.16 -7.66 -8.25
N LYS A 24 4.00 -8.31 -9.42
CA LYS A 24 3.06 -9.42 -9.59
C LYS A 24 3.38 -10.61 -8.70
N ALA A 25 4.66 -10.88 -8.48
CA ALA A 25 5.15 -11.95 -7.63
C ALA A 25 5.24 -11.57 -6.13
N GLY A 26 4.89 -10.33 -5.75
CA GLY A 26 5.04 -9.85 -4.36
C GLY A 26 6.49 -9.82 -3.88
N ARG A 27 7.46 -9.70 -4.80
CA ARG A 27 8.90 -9.63 -4.48
C ARG A 27 9.36 -8.18 -4.32
N PRO A 28 10.47 -7.94 -3.60
CA PRO A 28 11.09 -6.61 -3.55
C PRO A 28 11.36 -6.07 -4.96
N LEU A 29 11.09 -4.77 -5.16
CA LEU A 29 11.36 -4.12 -6.43
C LEU A 29 12.87 -3.89 -6.60
N PRO A 30 13.43 -4.14 -7.82
CA PRO A 30 14.83 -3.85 -8.12
C PRO A 30 15.16 -2.38 -7.89
N ASP A 31 16.45 -2.09 -7.66
CA ASP A 31 16.93 -0.72 -7.78
C ASP A 31 16.76 -0.21 -9.23
N ASP A 32 16.77 1.11 -9.40
CA ASP A 32 16.45 1.82 -10.64
C ASP A 32 15.00 1.63 -11.13
N THR A 33 14.14 1.07 -10.28
CA THR A 33 12.70 1.04 -10.55
C THR A 33 12.14 2.46 -10.45
N VAL A 34 11.46 2.88 -11.52
CA VAL A 34 10.63 4.09 -11.52
C VAL A 34 9.18 3.67 -11.68
N LEU A 35 8.34 4.12 -10.74
CA LEU A 35 6.90 3.96 -10.79
C LEU A 35 6.25 5.31 -11.03
N THR A 36 5.31 5.37 -11.97
CA THR A 36 4.54 6.60 -12.25
C THR A 36 3.07 6.34 -11.95
N LEU A 37 2.55 7.01 -10.92
CA LEU A 37 1.14 7.03 -10.59
C LEU A 37 0.47 8.23 -11.25
N VAL A 38 -0.28 8.00 -12.32
CA VAL A 38 -1.05 9.02 -13.02
C VAL A 38 -2.45 9.09 -12.41
N GLN A 39 -2.91 10.29 -12.09
CA GLN A 39 -4.16 10.53 -11.37
C GLN A 39 -5.12 11.33 -12.25
N TYR A 40 -6.33 10.83 -12.40
CA TYR A 40 -7.42 11.49 -13.10
C TYR A 40 -8.60 11.67 -12.16
N LYS A 41 -9.40 12.71 -12.40
CA LYS A 41 -10.76 12.76 -11.83
C LYS A 41 -11.57 11.59 -12.38
N ALA A 42 -12.49 11.05 -11.59
CA ALA A 42 -13.57 10.25 -12.12
C ALA A 42 -14.63 11.19 -12.72
N GLN A 43 -15.22 10.82 -13.85
CA GLN A 43 -16.48 11.43 -14.27
C GLN A 43 -17.55 11.13 -13.22
N VAL A 44 -18.41 12.10 -12.93
CA VAL A 44 -19.51 11.96 -11.98
C VAL A 44 -20.84 12.26 -12.65
N ASP A 45 -21.89 11.59 -12.19
CA ASP A 45 -23.26 11.86 -12.61
C ASP A 45 -23.82 13.14 -11.95
N ALA A 46 -25.08 13.45 -12.23
CA ALA A 46 -25.77 14.61 -11.67
C ALA A 46 -25.88 14.57 -10.12
N ALA A 47 -25.83 13.39 -9.51
CA ALA A 47 -25.82 13.22 -8.05
C ALA A 47 -24.39 13.28 -7.46
N GLY A 48 -23.38 13.45 -8.32
CA GLY A 48 -21.97 13.47 -7.93
C GLY A 48 -21.38 12.08 -7.67
N ALA A 49 -22.05 11.00 -8.05
CA ALA A 49 -21.54 9.64 -7.94
C ALA A 49 -20.63 9.30 -9.14
N PRO A 50 -19.51 8.59 -8.94
CA PRO A 50 -18.64 8.21 -10.05
C PRO A 50 -19.35 7.33 -11.09
N VAL A 51 -19.29 7.75 -12.35
CA VAL A 51 -19.81 6.98 -13.49
C VAL A 51 -18.91 5.77 -13.73
N ARG A 52 -19.50 4.61 -13.99
CA ARG A 52 -18.77 3.38 -14.32
C ARG A 52 -18.83 3.05 -15.81
N GLY A 53 -17.69 2.64 -16.36
CA GLY A 53 -17.59 2.12 -17.72
C GLY A 53 -17.97 0.64 -17.80
N ALA A 54 -17.98 0.10 -19.02
CA ALA A 54 -18.32 -1.31 -19.28
C ALA A 54 -17.40 -2.32 -18.57
N ASN A 55 -16.17 -1.90 -18.21
CA ASN A 55 -15.21 -2.70 -17.45
C ASN A 55 -15.42 -2.62 -15.91
N GLY A 56 -16.50 -1.99 -15.45
CA GLY A 56 -16.83 -1.79 -14.05
C GLY A 56 -15.97 -0.75 -13.31
N ARG A 57 -14.96 -0.18 -13.97
CA ARG A 57 -14.09 0.90 -13.43
C ARG A 57 -14.75 2.26 -13.56
N PHE A 58 -14.23 3.25 -12.83
CA PHE A 58 -14.65 4.64 -13.05
C PHE A 58 -14.29 5.08 -14.47
N VAL A 59 -15.16 5.90 -15.07
CA VAL A 59 -14.84 6.56 -16.33
C VAL A 59 -13.85 7.70 -16.03
N LYS A 60 -12.76 7.73 -16.78
CA LYS A 60 -11.67 8.71 -16.63
C LYS A 60 -12.13 10.10 -17.08
N GLY A 61 -11.89 11.10 -16.24
CA GLY A 61 -12.07 12.53 -16.54
C GLY A 61 -10.74 13.26 -16.64
N ASP A 62 -10.70 14.53 -16.23
CA ASP A 62 -9.51 15.39 -16.35
C ASP A 62 -8.29 14.82 -15.62
N LEU A 63 -7.11 15.04 -16.19
CA LEU A 63 -5.84 14.78 -15.52
C LEU A 63 -5.70 15.70 -14.29
N VAL A 64 -5.41 15.10 -13.15
CA VAL A 64 -5.10 15.80 -11.89
C VAL A 64 -3.60 16.06 -11.78
N GLY A 65 -2.78 15.13 -12.26
CA GLY A 65 -1.33 15.18 -12.20
C GLY A 65 -0.74 13.78 -12.12
N PHE A 66 0.55 13.70 -11.82
CA PHE A 66 1.24 12.42 -11.66
C PHE A 66 2.28 12.49 -10.57
N THR A 67 2.51 11.35 -9.91
CA THR A 67 3.56 11.16 -8.92
C THR A 67 4.55 10.15 -9.45
N VAL A 68 5.82 10.52 -9.48
CA VAL A 68 6.94 9.64 -9.81
C VAL A 68 7.56 9.18 -8.51
N MET A 69 7.83 7.89 -8.43
CA MET A 69 8.47 7.22 -7.30
C MET A 69 9.66 6.48 -7.85
N GLU A 70 10.85 6.73 -7.33
CA GLU A 70 12.06 6.09 -7.84
C GLU A 70 12.86 5.48 -6.71
N LYS A 71 13.36 4.26 -6.93
CA LYS A 71 14.16 3.51 -5.97
C LYS A 71 15.62 3.51 -6.41
N ARG A 72 16.53 4.01 -5.57
CA ARG A 72 17.98 3.90 -5.81
C ARG A 72 18.71 3.56 -4.53
N ALA A 73 19.66 2.63 -4.60
CA ALA A 73 20.44 2.21 -3.46
C ALA A 73 21.04 3.41 -2.70
N GLY A 74 20.75 3.51 -1.40
CA GLY A 74 21.27 4.57 -0.52
C GLY A 74 20.49 5.88 -0.51
N TRP A 75 19.39 5.99 -1.25
CA TRP A 75 18.48 7.14 -1.17
C TRP A 75 17.70 7.21 0.15
N GLY A 76 17.28 8.43 0.50
CA GLY A 76 16.49 8.73 1.68
C GLY A 76 17.27 8.65 3.00
N THR A 77 18.60 8.53 2.96
CA THR A 77 19.46 8.48 4.17
C THR A 77 19.59 9.85 4.84
N GLU A 78 19.23 10.92 4.14
CA GLU A 78 19.10 12.28 4.65
C GLU A 78 17.86 12.49 5.54
N TYR A 79 16.88 11.56 5.52
CA TYR A 79 15.66 11.64 6.31
C TYR A 79 15.67 10.69 7.51
N PRO A 80 14.93 11.01 8.59
CA PRO A 80 14.68 10.07 9.68
C PRO A 80 14.10 8.74 9.19
N ALA A 81 14.55 7.62 9.79
CA ALA A 81 14.18 6.28 9.36
C ALA A 81 12.66 6.03 9.43
N GLU A 82 11.97 6.70 10.34
CA GLU A 82 10.52 6.67 10.51
C GLU A 82 9.74 7.36 9.37
N TRP A 83 10.38 8.22 8.59
CA TRP A 83 9.74 8.99 7.51
C TRP A 83 10.00 8.40 6.14
N ARG A 84 11.01 7.53 6.00
CA ARG A 84 11.33 6.86 4.74
C ARG A 84 10.72 5.46 4.65
N ASN A 85 10.48 5.00 3.44
CA ASN A 85 10.00 3.65 3.13
C ASN A 85 11.04 2.87 2.34
N GLY A 86 12.27 2.86 2.85
CA GLY A 86 13.44 2.26 2.22
C GLY A 86 14.22 3.32 1.44
N ASP A 87 14.54 2.98 0.21
CA ASP A 87 15.44 3.73 -0.68
C ASP A 87 14.65 4.45 -1.79
N TRP A 88 13.41 4.88 -1.46
CA TRP A 88 12.49 5.51 -2.41
C TRP A 88 12.45 7.03 -2.24
N GLU A 89 12.50 7.73 -3.35
CA GLU A 89 12.21 9.17 -3.45
C GLU A 89 10.97 9.43 -4.29
N TYR A 90 10.38 10.61 -4.08
CA TYR A 90 9.07 10.97 -4.61
C TYR A 90 9.07 12.37 -5.20
N ALA A 91 8.47 12.51 -6.38
CA ALA A 91 8.19 13.81 -6.99
C ALA A 91 6.76 13.84 -7.53
N ALA A 92 6.00 14.90 -7.24
CA ALA A 92 4.67 15.09 -7.78
C ALA A 92 4.65 16.25 -8.77
N PHE A 93 3.88 16.10 -9.83
CA PHE A 93 3.77 17.06 -10.92
C PHE A 93 2.31 17.36 -11.20
N ASN A 94 2.03 18.63 -11.53
CA ASN A 94 0.71 19.03 -11.99
C ASN A 94 0.46 18.52 -13.44
N PRO A 95 -0.74 18.74 -14.02
CA PRO A 95 -1.03 18.29 -15.39
C PRO A 95 -0.11 18.89 -16.47
N ALA A 96 0.52 20.03 -16.20
CA ALA A 96 1.47 20.68 -17.09
C ALA A 96 2.92 20.16 -16.92
N GLY A 97 3.15 19.18 -16.03
CA GLY A 97 4.48 18.63 -15.75
C GLY A 97 5.35 19.52 -14.87
N VAL A 98 4.76 20.54 -14.23
CA VAL A 98 5.49 21.40 -13.29
C VAL A 98 5.56 20.70 -11.94
N LEU A 99 6.76 20.63 -11.36
CA LEU A 99 7.01 20.06 -10.04
C LEU A 99 6.15 20.78 -8.99
N ASN A 100 5.49 20.00 -8.14
CA ASN A 100 4.78 20.49 -6.98
C ASN A 100 5.72 20.43 -5.76
N ASP A 101 6.37 21.56 -5.50
CA ASP A 101 7.32 21.77 -4.40
C ASP A 101 6.69 21.62 -3.00
N LYS A 102 5.36 21.74 -2.90
CA LYS A 102 4.61 21.53 -1.64
C LYS A 102 4.38 20.05 -1.29
N VAL A 103 4.70 19.13 -2.19
CA VAL A 103 4.49 17.67 -2.01
C VAL A 103 5.78 16.95 -1.64
N GLY A 104 6.94 17.64 -1.70
CA GLY A 104 8.22 17.13 -1.18
C GLY A 104 8.09 16.76 0.29
N ALA A 105 8.47 15.53 0.63
CA ALA A 105 8.29 14.83 1.91
C ALA A 105 6.90 14.23 2.22
N ALA A 106 5.80 14.71 1.65
CA ALA A 106 4.44 14.21 1.97
C ALA A 106 3.95 13.04 1.10
N ALA A 107 4.57 12.81 -0.08
CA ALA A 107 4.19 11.71 -0.96
C ALA A 107 4.52 10.31 -0.41
N ALA A 108 5.39 10.21 0.60
CA ALA A 108 5.63 8.97 1.35
C ALA A 108 4.39 8.51 2.17
N SER A 109 3.35 9.34 2.30
CA SER A 109 2.22 9.13 3.22
C SER A 109 0.87 8.80 2.56
N ALA A 110 0.76 8.71 1.22
CA ALA A 110 -0.57 8.63 0.57
C ALA A 110 -1.18 7.21 0.45
N ALA A 111 -0.49 6.19 0.96
CA ALA A 111 -1.08 4.90 1.27
C ALA A 111 -0.79 4.61 2.75
N PRO A 112 -1.77 4.15 3.56
CA PRO A 112 -1.42 3.56 4.84
C PRO A 112 -0.40 2.45 4.56
N ARG A 113 0.82 2.64 5.06
CA ARG A 113 1.91 1.67 4.95
C ARG A 113 1.37 0.35 5.48
N SER A 114 1.11 -0.61 4.60
CA SER A 114 0.81 -1.97 5.02
C SER A 114 2.14 -2.68 5.18
N ASP A 115 2.47 -3.06 6.41
CA ASP A 115 3.61 -3.91 6.69
C ASP A 115 3.34 -5.35 6.19
N VAL A 116 2.06 -5.72 6.07
CA VAL A 116 1.61 -7.03 5.55
C VAL A 116 0.44 -6.86 4.59
N SER A 117 0.60 -7.36 3.36
CA SER A 117 -0.48 -7.53 2.38
C SER A 117 -1.09 -8.93 2.51
N ILE A 118 -2.42 -9.03 2.42
CA ILE A 118 -3.13 -10.30 2.33
C ILE A 118 -3.53 -10.50 0.87
N MET A 119 -2.91 -11.45 0.19
CA MET A 119 -3.15 -11.72 -1.22
C MET A 119 -2.92 -13.21 -1.51
N GLY A 120 -3.78 -13.80 -2.34
CA GLY A 120 -3.66 -15.20 -2.75
C GLY A 120 -3.74 -16.17 -1.57
N PHE A 121 -4.58 -15.86 -0.56
CA PHE A 121 -4.65 -16.62 0.69
C PHE A 121 -3.28 -16.76 1.38
N ALA A 122 -2.48 -15.69 1.40
CA ALA A 122 -1.21 -15.64 2.11
C ALA A 122 -0.98 -14.26 2.75
N PHE A 123 -0.18 -14.23 3.81
CA PHE A 123 0.36 -12.99 4.40
C PHE A 123 1.73 -12.70 3.76
N GLY A 124 1.88 -11.52 3.17
CA GLY A 124 3.07 -11.10 2.43
C GLY A 124 3.61 -9.75 2.91
N PRO A 125 4.83 -9.68 3.46
CA PRO A 125 5.66 -10.81 3.88
C PRO A 125 5.01 -11.61 5.03
N ASN A 126 5.36 -12.88 5.16
CA ASN A 126 4.87 -13.73 6.24
C ASN A 126 5.60 -13.48 7.57
N LYS A 127 6.74 -12.78 7.56
CA LYS A 127 7.47 -12.30 8.73
C LYS A 127 7.72 -10.80 8.61
N VAL A 128 7.40 -10.06 9.66
CA VAL A 128 7.74 -8.63 9.80
C VAL A 128 8.49 -8.39 11.10
N THR A 129 9.40 -7.43 11.11
CA THR A 129 10.15 -7.01 12.30
C THR A 129 9.85 -5.54 12.58
N VAL A 130 9.47 -5.21 13.81
CA VAL A 130 9.13 -3.85 14.25
C VAL A 130 9.70 -3.54 15.63
N ASP A 131 9.86 -2.26 15.96
CA ASP A 131 10.23 -1.85 17.32
C ASP A 131 9.03 -1.92 18.27
N ALA A 132 9.26 -2.22 19.54
CA ALA A 132 8.21 -2.20 20.56
C ALA A 132 7.41 -0.88 20.53
N GLY A 133 6.08 -1.00 20.56
CA GLY A 133 5.16 0.13 20.49
C GLY A 133 4.90 0.68 19.08
N LYS A 134 5.56 0.17 18.03
CA LYS A 134 5.21 0.51 16.65
C LYS A 134 4.01 -0.33 16.16
N PRO A 135 3.08 0.26 15.41
CA PRO A 135 1.99 -0.49 14.82
C PRO A 135 2.48 -1.36 13.66
N VAL A 136 1.88 -2.53 13.51
CA VAL A 136 1.94 -3.35 12.30
C VAL A 136 0.60 -3.22 11.59
N THR A 137 0.60 -2.91 10.30
CA THR A 137 -0.62 -2.72 9.51
C THR A 137 -0.79 -3.83 8.48
N TRP A 138 -1.95 -4.47 8.50
CA TRP A 138 -2.38 -5.43 7.48
C TRP A 138 -3.37 -4.80 6.51
N VAL A 139 -3.29 -5.13 5.23
CA VAL A 139 -4.29 -4.75 4.20
C VAL A 139 -4.81 -6.00 3.51
N ASN A 140 -6.13 -6.11 3.37
CA ASN A 140 -6.73 -7.15 2.55
C ASN A 140 -6.74 -6.75 1.06
N GLY A 141 -6.00 -7.48 0.23
CA GLY A 141 -6.02 -7.36 -1.23
C GLY A 141 -6.90 -8.38 -1.96
N ASP A 142 -7.30 -9.46 -1.28
CA ASP A 142 -8.17 -10.50 -1.81
C ASP A 142 -9.64 -10.05 -1.88
N GLU A 143 -10.42 -10.66 -2.78
CA GLU A 143 -11.89 -10.57 -2.74
C GLU A 143 -12.46 -11.31 -1.52
N SER A 144 -11.78 -12.36 -1.08
CA SER A 144 -12.15 -13.14 0.11
C SER A 144 -11.96 -12.31 1.39
N PRO A 145 -12.89 -12.40 2.35
CA PRO A 145 -12.72 -11.76 3.66
C PRO A 145 -11.62 -12.45 4.47
N HIS A 146 -10.87 -11.68 5.25
CA HIS A 146 -9.81 -12.19 6.12
C HIS A 146 -9.84 -11.55 7.50
N GLN A 147 -9.23 -12.19 8.49
CA GLN A 147 -9.13 -11.67 9.85
C GLN A 147 -7.76 -11.99 10.43
N ILE A 148 -7.12 -11.05 11.11
CA ILE A 148 -5.86 -11.27 11.80
C ILE A 148 -6.18 -11.81 13.20
N ALA A 149 -5.60 -12.95 13.57
CA ALA A 149 -5.74 -13.54 14.90
C ALA A 149 -4.37 -13.86 15.49
N ILE A 150 -3.99 -13.16 16.57
CA ILE A 150 -2.73 -13.39 17.27
C ILE A 150 -2.89 -14.62 18.17
N THR A 151 -2.05 -15.63 17.97
CA THR A 151 -2.20 -16.95 18.61
C THR A 151 -1.94 -16.89 20.11
N SER A 152 -0.93 -16.12 20.52
CA SER A 152 -0.47 -16.01 21.91
C SER A 152 -1.40 -15.17 22.79
N THR A 153 -1.87 -14.02 22.28
CA THR A 153 -2.70 -13.08 23.06
C THR A 153 -4.20 -13.25 22.82
N LYS A 154 -4.61 -14.07 21.84
CA LYS A 154 -5.99 -14.21 21.35
C LYS A 154 -6.60 -12.92 20.80
N ALA A 155 -5.80 -11.85 20.64
CA ALA A 155 -6.25 -10.61 20.04
C ALA A 155 -6.67 -10.84 18.57
N ARG A 156 -7.72 -10.15 18.13
CA ARG A 156 -8.26 -10.27 16.77
C ARG A 156 -8.58 -8.91 16.18
N SER A 157 -8.39 -8.77 14.87
CA SER A 157 -8.94 -7.66 14.11
C SER A 157 -10.45 -7.86 13.85
N PRO A 158 -11.16 -6.83 13.38
CA PRO A 158 -12.38 -7.03 12.60
C PRO A 158 -12.13 -7.91 11.37
N ILE A 159 -13.21 -8.42 10.77
CA ILE A 159 -13.13 -9.03 9.43
C ILE A 159 -12.85 -7.92 8.42
N LEU A 160 -11.78 -8.07 7.65
CA LEU A 160 -11.36 -7.16 6.60
C LEU A 160 -11.90 -7.64 5.26
N ILE A 161 -12.70 -6.82 4.59
CA ILE A 161 -13.04 -7.02 3.18
C ILE A 161 -12.00 -6.35 2.27
N LYS A 162 -12.09 -6.60 0.96
CA LYS A 162 -11.12 -6.07 -0.02
C LYS A 162 -10.88 -4.57 0.14
N GLY A 163 -9.61 -4.20 0.22
CA GLY A 163 -9.13 -2.82 0.36
C GLY A 163 -9.14 -2.28 1.79
N GLN A 164 -9.71 -2.99 2.76
CA GLN A 164 -9.68 -2.58 4.16
C GLN A 164 -8.34 -2.93 4.82
N SER A 165 -8.00 -2.14 5.84
CA SER A 165 -6.78 -2.28 6.63
C SER A 165 -7.07 -2.34 8.12
N HIS A 166 -6.14 -2.92 8.87
CA HIS A 166 -6.15 -2.86 10.34
C HIS A 166 -4.74 -2.81 10.88
N ALA A 167 -4.54 -2.04 11.95
CA ALA A 167 -3.26 -1.91 12.64
C ALA A 167 -3.35 -2.48 14.05
N MET A 168 -2.34 -3.24 14.46
CA MET A 168 -2.18 -3.72 15.84
C MET A 168 -0.82 -3.28 16.39
N THR A 169 -0.76 -2.96 17.68
CA THR A 169 0.48 -2.54 18.35
C THR A 169 0.91 -3.58 19.38
N PHE A 170 2.21 -3.82 19.48
CA PHE A 170 2.80 -4.80 20.39
C PHE A 170 3.74 -4.08 21.36
N ALA A 171 3.42 -4.13 22.65
CA ALA A 171 4.11 -3.34 23.67
C ALA A 171 5.44 -3.95 24.16
N SER A 172 5.64 -5.26 23.96
CA SER A 172 6.79 -5.98 24.50
C SER A 172 7.58 -6.64 23.39
N ALA A 173 8.90 -6.65 23.54
CA ALA A 173 9.77 -7.43 22.67
C ALA A 173 9.41 -8.92 22.72
N GLY A 174 9.57 -9.59 21.59
CA GLY A 174 9.26 -11.01 21.44
C GLY A 174 8.63 -11.35 20.10
N THR A 175 8.32 -12.64 19.94
CA THR A 175 7.77 -13.18 18.69
C THR A 175 6.28 -13.45 18.86
N TYR A 176 5.46 -12.84 18.01
CA TYR A 176 4.02 -13.01 17.98
C TYR A 176 3.60 -13.74 16.71
N GLU A 177 3.23 -15.01 16.87
CA GLU A 177 2.63 -15.79 15.79
C GLU A 177 1.16 -15.39 15.60
N TYR A 178 0.73 -15.35 14.34
CA TYR A 178 -0.65 -15.07 13.99
C TYR A 178 -1.10 -15.92 12.81
N MET A 179 -2.42 -16.07 12.68
CA MET A 179 -3.06 -16.77 11.58
C MET A 179 -4.28 -16.03 11.07
N CYS A 180 -4.80 -16.42 9.90
CA CYS A 180 -6.11 -15.94 9.47
C CYS A 180 -7.22 -16.64 10.25
N GLY A 181 -8.09 -15.86 10.91
CA GLY A 181 -9.20 -16.38 11.70
C GLY A 181 -10.25 -17.15 10.90
N LEU A 182 -10.33 -16.90 9.59
CA LEU A 182 -11.26 -17.55 8.65
C LEU A 182 -10.59 -18.66 7.83
N HIS A 183 -9.26 -18.60 7.69
CA HIS A 183 -8.45 -19.50 6.86
C HIS A 183 -7.20 -19.95 7.64
N PRO A 184 -7.30 -20.94 8.54
CA PRO A 184 -6.24 -21.26 9.51
C PRO A 184 -4.88 -21.69 8.93
N ASN A 185 -4.84 -22.06 7.65
CA ASN A 185 -3.60 -22.39 6.94
C ASN A 185 -2.74 -21.15 6.64
N MET A 186 -3.32 -19.96 6.66
CA MET A 186 -2.59 -18.70 6.51
C MET A 186 -1.92 -18.35 7.83
N LYS A 187 -0.58 -18.27 7.83
CA LYS A 187 0.22 -18.01 9.03
C LYS A 187 1.25 -16.92 8.78
N GLY A 188 1.56 -16.17 9.83
CA GLY A 188 2.63 -15.20 9.81
C GLY A 188 3.19 -14.93 11.21
N THR A 189 4.23 -14.10 11.25
CA THR A 189 4.97 -13.77 12.46
C THR A 189 5.30 -12.28 12.51
N VAL A 190 5.08 -11.66 13.67
CA VAL A 190 5.63 -10.35 14.01
C VAL A 190 6.75 -10.56 15.02
N GLU A 191 7.97 -10.13 14.67
CA GLU A 191 9.09 -10.05 15.60
C GLU A 191 9.19 -8.61 16.12
N VAL A 192 9.13 -8.46 17.43
CA VAL A 192 9.22 -7.17 18.11
C VAL A 192 10.56 -7.08 18.80
N ARG A 193 11.35 -6.04 18.47
CA ARG A 193 12.65 -5.76 19.09
C ARG A 193 12.60 -4.58 20.05
#